data_AF-A0A653F205-F1
#
_entry.id   AF-A0A653F205-F1
#
_cell.length_a   1.000
_cell.length_b   1.000
_cell.length_c   1.000
_cell.angle_alpha   90.00
_cell.angle_beta   90.00
_cell.angle_gamma   90.00
#
_symmetry.space_group_name_H-M   'P 1'
#
loop_
_entity.id
_entity.type
_entity.pdbx_description
1 polymer ?
#
loop_
_entity_poly.entity_id
_entity_poly.type
_entity_poly.pdbx_seq_one_letter_code
_entity_poly.pdbx_strand_id
1 'polypeptide(L)'
;MLAKLAAPGMCNPTDENPVVDGEAPEEAVRRDIRSQAQRNHDGLLAGLRGLLASGELGQHNGLPASIIATTTLQELQAAAGRGLTGGGTILPMSDVIRLARHANHYLAIFDHGQAVALYHTKRLASPGQRIVLYAKEHGCSSPGCDVKGYYCEVHHCIPYAQCATTDVNDLTFACGGHHPLAEKGWTTRKNANGDTEWIPPPHLDHGQPRTNTFHHPEDLLAGDDP
;
A
#
# COMPACT_ATOMS: atom_id res chain seq x y z
N MET A 1 9.93 20.81 19.54
CA MET A 1 9.45 19.42 19.43
C MET A 1 10.23 18.47 20.35
N LEU A 2 11.51 18.14 20.06
CA LEU A 2 12.28 17.19 20.87
C LEU A 2 12.51 17.63 22.31
N ALA A 3 12.65 18.93 22.58
CA ALA A 3 12.72 19.44 23.96
C ALA A 3 11.51 19.04 24.82
N LYS A 4 10.35 18.76 24.21
CA LYS A 4 9.15 18.25 24.89
C LYS A 4 9.08 16.72 24.83
N LEU A 5 9.11 16.13 23.63
CA LEU A 5 8.87 14.69 23.45
C LEU A 5 10.05 13.78 23.80
N ALA A 6 11.26 14.33 23.91
CA ALA A 6 12.47 13.61 24.30
C ALA A 6 12.97 14.00 25.71
N ALA A 7 12.13 14.70 26.48
CA ALA A 7 12.41 14.96 27.88
C ALA A 7 12.43 13.64 28.68
N PRO A 8 13.18 13.56 29.80
CA PRO A 8 13.15 12.39 30.68
C PRO A 8 11.72 11.95 31.02
N GLY A 9 11.44 10.64 30.97
CA GLY A 9 10.13 10.06 31.23
C GLY A 9 9.12 10.17 30.08
N MET A 10 9.37 10.98 29.05
CA MET A 10 8.46 11.14 27.90
C MET A 10 8.69 10.05 26.84
N CYS A 11 7.60 9.60 26.21
CA CYS A 11 7.59 8.69 25.07
C CYS A 11 8.42 7.42 25.31
N ASN A 12 8.44 6.88 26.54
CA ASN A 12 9.22 5.69 26.86
C ASN A 12 8.55 4.42 26.33
N PRO A 13 9.13 3.70 25.35
CA PRO A 13 8.50 2.51 24.78
C PRO A 13 8.45 1.32 25.75
N THR A 14 9.18 1.35 26.87
CA THR A 14 9.11 0.31 27.90
C THR A 14 7.94 0.50 28.87
N ASP A 15 7.29 1.65 28.83
CA ASP A 15 6.16 1.96 29.70
C ASP A 15 4.89 1.35 29.09
N GLU A 16 4.03 0.78 29.93
CA GLU A 16 2.73 0.25 29.50
C GLU A 16 1.85 1.34 28.87
N ASN A 17 1.88 2.55 29.47
CA ASN A 17 1.20 3.74 28.96
C ASN A 17 2.20 4.90 28.85
N PRO A 18 2.93 5.02 27.72
CA PRO A 18 3.92 6.08 27.54
C PRO A 18 3.29 7.47 27.57
N VAL A 19 3.90 8.40 28.32
CA VAL A 19 3.45 9.79 28.36
C VAL A 19 3.86 10.50 27.06
N VAL A 20 2.87 10.95 26.28
CA VAL A 20 3.08 11.58 24.97
C VAL A 20 2.62 13.03 24.90
N ASP A 21 1.91 13.50 25.93
CA ASP A 21 1.51 14.89 26.09
C ASP A 21 1.58 15.30 27.57
N GLY A 22 1.58 16.61 27.83
CA GLY A 22 1.81 17.17 29.16
C GLY A 22 3.23 16.96 29.67
N GLU A 23 3.36 16.88 31.00
CA GLU A 23 4.61 16.65 31.71
C GLU A 23 4.66 15.21 32.26
N ALA A 24 5.82 14.57 32.18
CA ALA A 24 6.01 13.24 32.76
C ALA A 24 5.99 13.31 34.29
N PRO A 25 5.31 12.37 34.98
CA PRO A 25 5.35 12.29 36.43
C PRO A 25 6.76 11.98 36.93
N GLU A 26 7.12 12.46 38.12
CA GLU A 26 8.48 12.31 38.66
C GLU A 26 8.98 10.86 38.68
N GLU A 27 8.10 9.89 38.94
CA GLU A 27 8.45 8.46 38.92
C GLU A 27 8.88 7.99 37.52
N ALA A 28 8.21 8.46 36.47
CA ALA A 28 8.59 8.15 35.08
C ALA A 28 9.95 8.79 34.72
N VAL A 29 10.20 10.00 35.21
CA VAL A 29 11.49 10.69 35.05
C VAL A 29 12.61 9.92 35.74
N ARG A 30 12.41 9.50 37.00
CA ARG A 30 13.43 8.83 37.81
C ARG A 30 13.82 7.45 37.27
N ARG A 31 12.86 6.71 36.71
CA ARG A 31 13.09 5.37 36.14
C ARG A 31 13.59 5.38 34.69
N ASP A 32 13.64 6.55 34.04
CA ASP A 32 14.06 6.64 32.65
C ASP A 32 15.59 6.53 32.52
N ILE A 33 16.05 5.31 32.23
CA ILE A 33 17.47 4.99 32.04
C ILE A 33 17.98 5.23 30.61
N ARG A 34 17.14 5.73 29.70
CA ARG A 34 17.52 5.92 28.29
C ARG A 34 18.51 7.08 28.15
N SER A 35 19.46 6.91 27.24
CA SER A 35 20.35 7.99 26.80
C SER A 35 19.59 9.10 26.08
N GLN A 36 20.19 10.30 25.95
CA GLN A 36 19.58 11.40 25.21
C GLN A 36 19.30 11.03 23.74
N ALA A 37 20.18 10.24 23.10
CA ALA A 37 19.98 9.80 21.72
C ALA A 37 18.76 8.87 21.59
N GLN A 38 18.59 7.93 22.52
CA GLN A 38 17.41 7.05 22.55
C GLN A 38 16.12 7.85 22.81
N ARG A 39 16.13 8.79 23.76
CA ARG A 39 14.98 9.69 23.99
C ARG A 39 14.65 10.52 22.76
N ASN A 40 15.66 11.05 22.07
CA ASN A 40 15.46 11.81 20.84
C ASN A 40 14.83 10.96 19.73
N HIS A 41 15.30 9.72 19.58
CA HIS A 41 14.70 8.74 18.66
C HIS A 41 13.23 8.50 18.99
N ASP A 42 12.92 8.17 20.23
CA ASP A 42 11.55 7.82 20.65
C ASP A 42 10.62 9.04 20.57
N GLY A 43 11.10 10.22 20.95
CA GLY A 43 10.36 11.48 20.85
C GLY A 43 10.09 11.89 19.40
N LEU A 44 11.05 11.67 18.48
CA LEU A 44 10.82 11.88 17.05
C LEU A 44 9.78 10.91 16.51
N LEU A 45 9.91 9.63 16.84
CA LEU A 45 8.97 8.58 16.44
C LEU A 45 7.55 8.88 16.94
N ALA A 46 7.40 9.29 18.20
CA ALA A 46 6.12 9.64 18.79
C ALA A 46 5.47 10.84 18.09
N GLY A 47 6.24 11.89 17.79
CA GLY A 47 5.70 13.05 17.09
C GLY A 47 5.33 12.77 15.64
N LEU A 48 6.11 11.95 14.92
CA LEU A 48 5.74 11.52 13.57
C LEU A 48 4.45 10.67 13.58
N ARG A 49 4.28 9.80 14.57
CA ARG A 49 3.02 9.05 14.76
C ARG A 49 1.86 9.98 15.07
N GLY A 50 2.04 10.95 15.97
CA GLY A 50 1.02 11.95 16.28
C GLY A 50 0.60 12.75 15.04
N LEU A 51 1.58 13.15 14.21
CA LEU A 51 1.31 13.84 12.94
C LEU A 51 0.55 12.96 11.95
N LEU A 52 0.93 11.68 11.80
CA LEU A 52 0.22 10.75 10.92
C LEU A 52 -1.22 10.46 11.42
N ALA A 53 -1.41 10.41 12.74
CA ALA A 53 -2.70 10.16 13.36
C ALA A 53 -3.59 11.40 13.48
N SER A 54 -3.07 12.62 13.25
CA SER A 54 -3.85 13.86 13.44
C SER A 54 -5.01 13.99 12.46
N GLY A 55 -4.94 13.30 11.31
CA GLY A 55 -5.89 13.46 10.21
C GLY A 55 -5.75 14.78 9.46
N GLU A 56 -4.76 15.61 9.80
CA GLU A 56 -4.51 16.91 9.18
C GLU A 56 -3.52 16.82 8.01
N LEU A 57 -2.83 15.69 7.87
CA LEU A 57 -2.07 15.41 6.66
C LEU A 57 -3.04 15.22 5.50
N GLY A 58 -2.80 15.96 4.42
CA GLY A 58 -3.60 15.86 3.20
C GLY A 58 -3.60 14.45 2.59
N GLN A 59 -4.17 14.33 1.40
CA GLN A 59 -4.29 13.04 0.73
C GLN A 59 -3.14 12.78 -0.23
N HIS A 60 -2.63 11.55 -0.24
CA HIS A 60 -1.73 11.05 -1.26
C HIS A 60 -2.51 10.18 -2.25
N ASN A 61 -2.74 10.71 -3.46
CA ASN A 61 -3.54 10.08 -4.50
C ASN A 61 -4.97 9.69 -4.04
N GLY A 62 -5.59 10.45 -3.13
CA GLY A 62 -6.94 10.18 -2.64
C GLY A 62 -7.03 9.21 -1.45
N LEU A 63 -5.90 8.72 -0.94
CA LEU A 63 -5.82 8.06 0.36
C LEU A 63 -5.26 9.03 1.40
N PRO A 64 -5.72 9.02 2.67
CA PRO A 64 -4.99 9.68 3.76
C PRO A 64 -3.54 9.18 3.79
N ALA A 65 -2.60 9.94 4.35
CA ALA A 65 -1.22 9.50 4.55
C ALA A 65 -1.17 8.23 5.42
N SER A 66 -1.27 7.07 4.77
CA SER A 66 -1.49 5.75 5.38
C SER A 66 -0.49 4.76 4.80
N ILE A 67 -0.03 3.83 5.62
CA ILE A 67 0.76 2.70 5.17
C ILE A 67 -0.20 1.60 4.73
N ILE A 68 -0.19 1.26 3.44
CA ILE A 68 -0.87 0.06 2.96
C ILE A 68 0.16 -1.05 2.93
N ALA A 69 -0.13 -2.15 3.63
CA ALA A 69 0.70 -3.35 3.63
C ALA A 69 -0.17 -4.57 3.32
N THR A 70 0.36 -5.46 2.50
CA THR A 70 -0.26 -6.72 2.08
C THR A 70 0.57 -7.89 2.63
N THR A 71 -0.09 -8.94 3.11
CA THR A 71 0.50 -10.21 3.54
C THR A 71 -0.55 -11.31 3.37
N THR A 72 -0.14 -12.57 3.43
CA THR A 72 -1.09 -13.69 3.34
C THR A 72 -1.77 -13.94 4.68
N LEU A 73 -2.99 -14.51 4.64
CA LEU A 73 -3.69 -14.94 5.86
C LEU A 73 -2.87 -15.96 6.65
N GLN A 74 -2.20 -16.89 5.95
CA GLN A 74 -1.36 -17.91 6.55
C GLN A 74 -0.18 -17.31 7.34
N GLU A 75 0.56 -16.36 6.75
CA GLU A 75 1.67 -15.69 7.43
C GLU A 75 1.19 -14.89 8.65
N LEU A 76 0.06 -14.18 8.51
CA LEU A 76 -0.52 -13.41 9.59
C LEU A 76 -0.99 -14.31 10.75
N GLN A 77 -1.64 -15.44 10.46
CA GLN A 77 -2.07 -16.43 11.46
C GLN A 77 -0.89 -17.11 12.15
N ALA A 78 0.18 -17.39 11.42
CA ALA A 78 1.41 -17.97 11.98
C ALA A 78 2.24 -16.95 12.78
N ALA A 79 1.89 -15.66 12.71
CA ALA A 79 2.70 -14.54 13.20
C ALA A 79 4.15 -14.61 12.70
N ALA A 80 4.34 -15.15 11.49
CA ALA A 80 5.63 -15.42 10.87
C ALA A 80 5.54 -15.18 9.37
N GLY A 81 6.59 -14.63 8.77
CA GLY A 81 6.59 -14.19 7.38
C GLY A 81 6.83 -12.70 7.24
N ARG A 82 6.35 -12.11 6.15
CA ARG A 82 6.65 -10.71 5.78
C ARG A 82 5.40 -10.01 5.24
N GLY A 83 5.38 -8.69 5.37
CA GLY A 83 4.41 -7.83 4.69
C GLY A 83 5.10 -6.95 3.65
N LEU A 84 4.43 -6.72 2.53
CA LEU A 84 4.87 -5.80 1.47
C LEU A 84 4.09 -4.49 1.57
N THR A 85 4.77 -3.36 1.72
CA THR A 85 4.11 -2.06 1.66
C THR A 85 3.82 -1.65 0.21
N GLY A 86 2.81 -0.80 0.00
CA GLY A 86 2.53 -0.23 -1.34
C GLY A 86 3.67 0.62 -1.92
N GLY A 87 4.65 0.99 -1.09
CA GLY A 87 5.90 1.63 -1.49
C GLY A 87 7.04 0.65 -1.82
N GLY A 88 6.80 -0.66 -1.70
CA GLY A 88 7.77 -1.72 -2.01
C GLY A 88 8.66 -2.15 -0.85
N THR A 89 8.47 -1.63 0.36
CA THR A 89 9.25 -2.02 1.54
C THR A 89 8.76 -3.36 2.07
N ILE A 90 9.68 -4.27 2.36
CA ILE A 90 9.40 -5.53 3.05
C ILE A 90 9.52 -5.31 4.56
N LEU A 91 8.46 -5.61 5.28
CA LEU A 91 8.39 -5.51 6.74
C LEU A 91 8.41 -6.91 7.36
N PRO A 92 9.15 -7.12 8.47
CA PRO A 92 9.00 -8.34 9.25
C PRO A 92 7.59 -8.40 9.85
N MET A 93 7.05 -9.61 10.02
CA MET A 93 5.68 -9.77 10.57
C MET A 93 5.49 -9.09 11.93
N SER A 94 6.53 -8.99 12.76
CA SER A 94 6.50 -8.23 14.02
C SER A 94 6.13 -6.76 13.82
N ASP A 95 6.63 -6.14 12.74
CA ASP A 95 6.33 -4.76 12.40
C ASP A 95 4.95 -4.61 11.77
N VAL A 96 4.54 -5.57 10.93
CA VAL A 96 3.18 -5.63 10.37
C VAL A 96 2.16 -5.67 11.51
N ILE A 97 2.30 -6.61 12.45
CA ILE A 97 1.41 -6.75 13.62
C ILE A 97 1.45 -5.49 14.49
N ARG A 98 2.65 -4.91 14.70
CA ARG A 98 2.80 -3.68 15.49
C ARG A 98 2.08 -2.49 14.85
N LEU A 99 2.15 -2.34 13.53
CA LEU A 99 1.46 -1.28 12.79
C LEU A 99 -0.06 -1.55 12.73
N ALA A 100 -0.46 -2.82 12.59
CA ALA A 100 -1.86 -3.23 12.52
C ALA A 100 -2.69 -2.83 13.76
N ARG A 101 -2.07 -2.76 14.96
CA ARG A 101 -2.75 -2.36 16.21
C ARG A 101 -3.52 -1.04 16.13
N HIS A 102 -3.08 -0.12 15.28
CA HIS A 102 -3.70 1.19 15.10
C HIS A 102 -4.24 1.39 13.67
N ALA A 103 -4.33 0.31 12.88
CA ALA A 103 -4.72 0.37 11.48
C ALA A 103 -6.22 0.10 11.28
N ASN A 104 -6.73 0.62 10.17
CA ASN A 104 -8.00 0.14 9.61
C ASN A 104 -7.72 -1.16 8.85
N HIS A 105 -8.32 -2.25 9.30
CA HIS A 105 -8.13 -3.57 8.70
C HIS A 105 -9.11 -3.75 7.53
N TYR A 106 -8.59 -4.09 6.37
CA TYR A 106 -9.38 -4.40 5.18
C TYR A 106 -9.10 -5.84 4.77
N LEU A 107 -10.18 -6.59 4.52
CA LEU A 107 -10.11 -7.91 3.89
C LEU A 107 -10.54 -7.74 2.43
N ALA A 108 -9.66 -8.08 1.49
CA ALA A 108 -9.99 -8.19 0.08
C ALA A 108 -10.17 -9.67 -0.26
N ILE A 109 -11.32 -10.02 -0.84
CA ILE A 109 -11.64 -11.39 -1.26
C ILE A 109 -11.67 -11.40 -2.79
N PHE A 110 -10.97 -12.36 -3.38
CA PHE A 110 -10.91 -12.56 -4.82
C PHE A 110 -11.47 -13.94 -5.18
N ASP A 111 -12.23 -14.00 -6.26
CA ASP A 111 -12.70 -15.23 -6.92
C ASP A 111 -12.07 -15.29 -8.31
N HIS A 112 -11.23 -16.30 -8.57
CA HIS A 112 -10.45 -16.41 -9.82
C HIS A 112 -9.76 -15.10 -10.26
N GLY A 113 -9.15 -14.40 -9.30
CA GLY A 113 -8.44 -13.12 -9.52
C GLY A 113 -9.34 -11.89 -9.67
N GLN A 114 -10.67 -12.04 -9.64
CA GLN A 114 -11.62 -10.92 -9.62
C GLN A 114 -12.01 -10.57 -8.19
N ALA A 115 -12.01 -9.28 -7.84
CA ALA A 115 -12.49 -8.85 -6.54
C ALA A 115 -14.01 -9.06 -6.46
N VAL A 116 -14.49 -9.60 -5.34
CA VAL A 116 -15.91 -9.84 -5.09
C VAL A 116 -16.64 -8.50 -4.87
N ALA A 117 -17.02 -7.87 -6.00
CA ALA A 117 -17.82 -6.66 -6.18
C ALA A 117 -17.33 -5.38 -5.44
N LEU A 118 -16.81 -4.41 -6.20
CA LEU A 118 -16.64 -3.03 -5.75
C LEU A 118 -16.66 -2.03 -6.92
N TYR A 119 -17.80 -1.36 -7.11
CA TYR A 119 -18.00 -0.37 -8.19
C TYR A 119 -18.66 0.92 -7.70
N HIS A 120 -18.49 2.01 -8.45
CA HIS A 120 -19.26 3.25 -8.25
C HIS A 120 -19.33 4.12 -9.51
N THR A 121 -20.22 5.12 -9.49
CA THR A 121 -20.52 6.02 -10.63
C THR A 121 -19.63 7.27 -10.72
N LYS A 122 -18.71 7.48 -9.77
CA LYS A 122 -17.71 8.56 -9.87
C LYS A 122 -16.55 8.14 -10.77
N ARG A 123 -15.93 9.12 -11.44
CA ARG A 123 -14.74 8.89 -12.28
C ARG A 123 -13.51 8.46 -11.48
N LEU A 124 -13.27 9.06 -10.32
CA LEU A 124 -12.06 8.77 -9.53
C LEU A 124 -12.28 7.54 -8.66
N ALA A 125 -11.32 6.62 -8.69
CA ALA A 125 -11.35 5.42 -7.86
C ALA A 125 -11.45 5.76 -6.38
N SER A 126 -12.37 5.08 -5.69
CA SER A 126 -12.53 5.20 -4.25
C SER A 126 -11.33 4.62 -3.48
N PRO A 127 -11.10 5.04 -2.23
CA PRO A 127 -10.09 4.45 -1.35
C PRO A 127 -10.10 2.91 -1.33
N GLY A 128 -11.30 2.30 -1.25
CA GLY A 128 -11.46 0.84 -1.25
C GLY A 128 -10.95 0.20 -2.55
N GLN A 129 -11.23 0.80 -3.70
CA GLN A 129 -10.75 0.29 -4.99
C GLN A 129 -9.22 0.39 -5.11
N ARG A 130 -8.63 1.45 -4.57
CA ARG A 130 -7.17 1.58 -4.53
C ARG A 130 -6.55 0.51 -3.63
N ILE A 131 -7.15 0.23 -2.46
CA ILE A 131 -6.70 -0.85 -1.57
C ILE A 131 -6.76 -2.21 -2.26
N VAL A 132 -7.83 -2.50 -3.02
CA VAL A 132 -7.92 -3.73 -3.81
C VAL A 132 -6.80 -3.81 -4.85
N LEU A 133 -6.49 -2.73 -5.55
CA LEU A 133 -5.37 -2.71 -6.51
C LEU A 133 -4.01 -2.90 -5.82
N TYR A 134 -3.81 -2.36 -4.62
CA TYR A 134 -2.61 -2.65 -3.83
C TYR A 134 -2.51 -4.11 -3.42
N ALA A 135 -3.63 -4.75 -3.09
CA ALA A 135 -3.65 -6.17 -2.76
C ALA A 135 -3.40 -7.05 -3.99
N LYS A 136 -3.84 -6.61 -5.18
CA LYS A 136 -3.82 -7.40 -6.40
C LYS A 136 -2.57 -7.22 -7.26
N GLU A 137 -2.07 -6.00 -7.42
CA GLU A 137 -1.07 -5.69 -8.47
C GLU A 137 0.29 -5.25 -7.89
N HIS A 138 0.36 -4.84 -6.62
CA HIS A 138 1.51 -4.27 -5.89
C HIS A 138 2.24 -3.05 -6.53
N GLY A 139 2.04 -2.77 -7.81
CA GLY A 139 2.71 -1.76 -8.61
C GLY A 139 2.15 -1.65 -10.01
N CYS A 140 2.91 -1.03 -10.91
CA CYS A 140 2.46 -0.80 -12.28
C CYS A 140 2.24 -2.12 -13.01
N SER A 141 1.08 -2.31 -13.62
CA SER A 141 0.75 -3.54 -14.33
C SER A 141 1.38 -3.67 -15.73
N SER A 142 2.10 -2.64 -16.20
CA SER A 142 2.76 -2.67 -17.51
C SER A 142 3.91 -3.69 -17.52
N PRO A 143 4.02 -4.56 -18.54
CA PRO A 143 5.01 -5.64 -18.57
C PRO A 143 6.43 -5.22 -18.21
N GLY A 144 7.00 -5.85 -17.19
CA GLY A 144 8.38 -5.63 -16.74
C GLY A 144 8.62 -4.30 -15.98
N CYS A 145 7.58 -3.50 -15.74
CA CYS A 145 7.72 -2.29 -14.94
C CYS A 145 7.89 -2.64 -13.45
N ASP A 146 8.81 -1.97 -12.78
CA ASP A 146 9.12 -2.19 -11.35
C ASP A 146 8.53 -1.11 -10.43
N VAL A 147 7.89 -0.09 -11.01
CA VAL A 147 7.34 1.06 -10.30
C VAL A 147 6.26 0.62 -9.31
N LYS A 148 6.46 0.98 -8.04
CA LYS A 148 5.59 0.58 -6.92
C LYS A 148 4.27 1.34 -6.91
N GLY A 149 3.23 0.74 -6.32
CA GLY A 149 1.87 1.27 -6.35
C GLY A 149 1.72 2.70 -5.81
N TYR A 150 2.59 3.12 -4.88
CA TYR A 150 2.62 4.52 -4.39
C TYR A 150 2.86 5.53 -5.51
N TYR A 151 3.61 5.14 -6.55
CA TYR A 151 3.93 5.97 -7.71
C TYR A 151 3.03 5.65 -8.92
N CYS A 152 1.91 4.96 -8.68
CA CYS A 152 0.92 4.63 -9.68
C CYS A 152 -0.38 5.40 -9.49
N GLU A 153 -0.97 5.73 -10.63
CA GLU A 153 -2.33 6.23 -10.76
C GLU A 153 -3.26 5.07 -11.08
N VAL A 154 -4.56 5.26 -10.83
CA VAL A 154 -5.57 4.28 -11.24
C VAL A 154 -6.00 4.59 -12.67
N HIS A 155 -5.83 3.60 -13.54
CA HIS A 155 -6.17 3.63 -14.94
C HIS A 155 -7.40 2.74 -15.20
N HIS A 156 -8.36 3.24 -15.96
CA HIS A 156 -9.49 2.44 -16.45
C HIS A 156 -9.08 1.69 -17.71
N CYS A 157 -9.26 0.36 -17.72
CA CYS A 157 -9.01 -0.45 -18.91
C CYS A 157 -9.99 -0.10 -20.05
N ILE A 158 -11.25 0.12 -19.70
CA ILE A 158 -12.25 0.72 -20.60
C ILE A 158 -12.35 2.20 -20.24
N PRO A 159 -12.06 3.14 -21.16
CA PRO A 159 -12.08 4.57 -20.85
C PRO A 159 -13.39 4.97 -20.15
N TYR A 160 -13.29 5.74 -19.06
CA TYR A 160 -14.47 6.13 -18.26
C TYR A 160 -15.58 6.79 -19.11
N ALA A 161 -15.20 7.54 -20.15
CA ALA A 161 -16.14 8.16 -21.09
C ALA A 161 -17.03 7.14 -21.85
N GLN A 162 -16.62 5.87 -21.89
CA GLN A 162 -17.32 4.78 -22.59
C GLN A 162 -18.11 3.90 -21.62
N CYS A 163 -17.62 3.64 -20.41
CA CYS A 163 -18.29 2.75 -19.44
C CYS A 163 -19.10 3.49 -18.36
N ALA A 164 -18.84 4.78 -18.12
CA ALA A 164 -19.48 5.62 -17.09
C ALA A 164 -19.49 5.01 -15.67
N THR A 165 -18.63 4.04 -15.42
CA THR A 165 -18.51 3.29 -14.18
C THR A 165 -17.04 3.14 -13.84
N THR A 166 -16.75 3.08 -12.54
CA THR A 166 -15.45 2.71 -12.04
C THR A 166 -15.67 1.39 -11.32
N ASP A 167 -15.47 0.29 -12.03
CA ASP A 167 -15.49 -1.07 -11.50
C ASP A 167 -14.05 -1.50 -11.23
N VAL A 168 -13.75 -1.92 -10.01
CA VAL A 168 -12.40 -2.36 -9.61
C VAL A 168 -11.84 -3.47 -10.50
N ASN A 169 -12.70 -4.31 -11.09
CA ASN A 169 -12.28 -5.37 -11.98
C ASN A 169 -11.86 -4.86 -13.36
N ASP A 170 -12.25 -3.64 -13.74
CA ASP A 170 -11.82 -2.92 -14.95
C ASP A 170 -10.81 -1.79 -14.66
N LEU A 171 -10.23 -1.76 -13.46
CA LEU A 171 -9.18 -0.83 -13.07
C LEU A 171 -7.81 -1.51 -12.99
N THR A 172 -6.75 -0.72 -13.15
CA THR A 172 -5.37 -1.16 -12.96
C THR A 172 -4.46 -0.02 -12.51
N PHE A 173 -3.31 -0.32 -11.94
CA PHE A 173 -2.26 0.63 -11.66
C PHE A 173 -1.39 0.90 -12.89
N ALA A 174 -1.22 2.18 -13.21
CA ALA A 174 -0.30 2.66 -14.22
C ALA A 174 0.60 3.76 -13.64
N CYS A 175 1.92 3.65 -13.80
CA CYS A 175 2.84 4.70 -13.37
C CYS A 175 2.78 5.91 -14.31
N GLY A 176 3.36 7.05 -13.90
CA GLY A 176 3.38 8.26 -14.74
C GLY A 176 4.06 8.08 -16.11
N GLY A 177 4.93 7.08 -16.28
CA GLY A 177 5.52 6.73 -17.57
C GLY A 177 4.57 5.93 -18.49
N HIS A 178 3.78 5.01 -17.93
CA HIS A 178 2.93 4.10 -18.68
C HIS A 178 1.48 4.58 -18.82
N HIS A 179 0.94 5.33 -17.86
CA HIS A 179 -0.43 5.83 -17.92
C HIS A 179 -0.70 6.65 -19.21
N PRO A 180 0.21 7.54 -19.67
CA PRO A 180 0.00 8.28 -20.91
C PRO A 180 0.07 7.43 -22.19
N LEU A 181 0.51 6.16 -22.11
CA LEU A 181 0.61 5.31 -23.31
C LEU A 181 -0.76 4.95 -23.88
N ALA A 182 -1.83 4.98 -23.07
CA ALA A 182 -3.19 4.79 -23.55
C ALA A 182 -3.57 5.82 -24.63
N GLU A 183 -3.05 7.05 -24.53
CA GLU A 183 -3.24 8.10 -25.53
C GLU A 183 -2.32 7.93 -26.75
N LYS A 184 -1.34 7.02 -26.68
CA LYS A 184 -0.36 6.73 -27.74
C LYS A 184 -0.64 5.40 -28.45
N GLY A 185 -1.88 4.93 -28.41
CA GLY A 185 -2.34 3.75 -29.14
C GLY A 185 -2.10 2.42 -28.43
N TRP A 186 -1.64 2.44 -27.18
CA TRP A 186 -1.70 1.24 -26.32
C TRP A 186 -3.13 1.06 -25.81
N THR A 187 -3.55 -0.19 -25.66
CA THR A 187 -4.83 -0.53 -25.02
C THR A 187 -4.60 -1.47 -23.86
N THR A 188 -5.46 -1.41 -22.87
CA THR A 188 -5.42 -2.27 -21.69
C THR A 188 -6.72 -3.07 -21.60
N ARG A 189 -6.64 -4.32 -21.16
CA ARG A 189 -7.82 -5.14 -20.87
C ARG A 189 -7.52 -6.13 -19.76
N LYS A 190 -8.57 -6.69 -19.16
CA LYS A 190 -8.45 -7.72 -18.14
C LYS A 190 -8.64 -9.09 -18.77
N ASN A 191 -7.71 -10.00 -18.53
CA ASN A 191 -7.82 -11.39 -19.01
C ASN A 191 -8.77 -12.21 -18.10
N ALA A 192 -8.95 -13.49 -18.42
CA ALA A 192 -9.81 -14.39 -17.65
C ALA A 192 -9.33 -14.62 -16.20
N ASN A 193 -8.04 -14.43 -15.93
CA ASN A 193 -7.44 -14.53 -14.60
C ASN A 193 -7.49 -13.18 -13.84
N GLY A 194 -8.02 -12.13 -14.47
CA GLY A 194 -8.08 -10.79 -13.92
C GLY A 194 -6.79 -9.98 -14.06
N ASP A 195 -5.75 -10.48 -14.71
CA ASP A 195 -4.53 -9.71 -14.96
C ASP A 195 -4.76 -8.65 -16.02
N THR A 196 -4.04 -7.54 -15.90
CA THR A 196 -4.06 -6.50 -16.93
C THR A 196 -3.10 -6.86 -18.07
N GLU A 197 -3.66 -7.02 -19.26
CA GLU A 197 -2.91 -7.09 -20.50
C GLU A 197 -2.70 -5.69 -21.09
N TRP A 198 -1.46 -5.35 -21.39
CA TRP A 198 -1.09 -4.15 -22.15
C TRP A 198 -0.81 -4.55 -23.61
N ILE A 199 -1.65 -4.06 -24.51
CA ILE A 199 -1.61 -4.37 -25.94
C ILE A 199 -1.00 -3.17 -26.67
N PRO A 200 0.17 -3.34 -27.33
CA PRO A 200 0.81 -2.29 -28.12
C PRO A 200 0.01 -1.98 -29.40
N PRO A 201 0.23 -0.82 -30.02
CA PRO A 201 -0.20 -0.60 -31.39
C PRO A 201 0.55 -1.55 -32.34
N PRO A 202 -0.03 -1.92 -33.52
CA PRO A 202 0.51 -2.99 -34.37
C PRO A 202 1.98 -2.85 -34.78
N HIS A 203 2.46 -1.61 -34.95
CA HIS A 203 3.84 -1.34 -35.35
C HIS A 203 4.87 -1.52 -34.21
N LEU A 204 4.41 -1.62 -32.95
CA LEU A 204 5.22 -1.93 -31.76
C LEU A 204 4.93 -3.34 -31.25
N ASP A 205 4.16 -4.14 -31.99
CA ASP A 205 3.86 -5.51 -31.59
C ASP A 205 4.89 -6.48 -32.16
N HIS A 206 5.73 -7.02 -31.28
CA HIS A 206 6.83 -7.92 -31.61
C HIS A 206 6.77 -9.23 -30.82
N GLY A 207 5.59 -9.56 -30.26
CA GLY A 207 5.40 -10.77 -29.46
C GLY A 207 5.88 -10.66 -28.02
N GLN A 208 6.08 -9.45 -27.50
CA GLN A 208 6.42 -9.21 -26.10
C GLN A 208 5.30 -9.65 -25.13
N PRO A 209 5.64 -9.96 -23.86
CA PRO A 209 4.64 -10.25 -22.82
C PRO A 209 3.57 -9.15 -22.70
N ARG A 210 2.36 -9.56 -22.32
CA ARG A 210 1.21 -8.63 -22.15
C ARG A 210 0.94 -8.28 -20.69
N THR A 211 1.32 -9.15 -19.77
CA THR A 211 1.13 -8.98 -18.32
C THR A 211 2.45 -8.70 -17.62
N ASN A 212 2.39 -8.20 -16.39
CA ASN A 212 3.57 -7.94 -15.56
C ASN A 212 3.70 -8.95 -14.43
N THR A 213 4.72 -9.80 -14.47
CA THR A 213 5.05 -10.77 -13.41
C THR A 213 6.09 -10.25 -12.41
N PHE A 214 6.63 -9.04 -12.61
CA PHE A 214 7.68 -8.49 -11.73
C PHE A 214 7.23 -8.36 -10.27
N HIS A 215 5.95 -8.02 -10.08
CA HIS A 215 5.35 -7.77 -8.77
C HIS A 215 4.82 -9.04 -8.09
N HIS A 216 4.77 -10.16 -8.83
CA HIS A 216 4.30 -11.48 -8.41
C HIS A 216 5.25 -12.57 -8.94
N PRO A 217 6.53 -12.56 -8.54
CA PRO A 217 7.49 -13.56 -9.01
C PRO A 217 7.11 -15.00 -8.62
N GLU A 218 6.28 -15.17 -7.60
CA GLU A 218 5.69 -16.45 -7.21
C GLU A 218 4.87 -17.10 -8.34
N ASP A 219 4.22 -16.31 -9.19
CA ASP A 219 3.40 -16.80 -10.31
C ASP A 219 4.27 -17.44 -11.42
N LEU A 220 5.57 -17.13 -11.45
CA LEU A 220 6.51 -17.79 -12.35
C LEU A 220 6.95 -19.18 -11.85
N LEU A 221 6.72 -19.45 -10.56
CA LEU A 221 7.16 -20.67 -9.88
C LEU A 221 5.99 -21.61 -9.57
N ALA A 222 4.77 -21.07 -9.48
CA ALA A 222 3.56 -21.86 -9.55
C ALA A 222 3.49 -22.48 -10.95
N GLY A 223 3.74 -23.80 -11.05
CA GLY A 223 3.49 -24.51 -12.30
C GLY A 223 2.02 -24.37 -12.70
N ASP A 224 1.71 -24.64 -13.97
CA ASP A 224 0.34 -24.77 -14.48
C ASP A 224 -0.37 -25.95 -13.79
N ASP A 225 -0.73 -25.82 -12.51
CA ASP A 225 -1.59 -26.77 -11.84
C ASP A 225 -3.05 -26.36 -12.09
N PRO A 226 -3.87 -27.30 -12.62
CA PRO A 226 -5.20 -27.02 -13.17
C PRO A 226 -6.27 -26.65 -12.14
#